data_AF-A0A7X3QM37-F1
#
_entry.id   AF-A0A7X3QM37-F1
#
_cell.length_a   1.000
_cell.length_b   1.000
_cell.length_c   1.000
_cell.angle_alpha   90.00
_cell.angle_beta   90.00
_cell.angle_gamma   90.00
#
_symmetry.space_group_name_H-M   'P 1'
#
loop_
_entity.id
_entity.type
_entity.pdbx_description
1 polymer ?
#
loop_
_entity_poly.entity_id
_entity_poly.type
_entity_poly.pdbx_seq_one_letter_code
_entity_poly.pdbx_strand_id
1 'polypeptide(L)'
;MDTVADRCKKAAGDSDVLIVEGSAGVGIEAARELVDALDAGVVGVTQHVHGKDANSLAGWPATFGDRLIGVVVNGRTEYQGTAVATEFIPALETLGIRTLGVVPEDRKLVSSTIDQIVECLDGRYLQGEEDGDRIIEHFLVGGMGLDRGTLYFGIREDKAVIVRGDRPDVQMAALHTPTSCLILTNGTEPVEYIVHEAELEEVPIVIVDTDTLDTMKALRMLQDNVRFDHPDKVERFGALLRENVDLGPVFERLGVGVAA
;
A
#
# COMPACT_ATOMS: atom_id res chain seq x y z
N MET A 1 5.23 -1.72 30.64
CA MET A 1 4.40 -2.42 29.63
C MET A 1 3.25 -3.23 30.21
N ASP A 2 3.18 -3.43 31.54
CA ASP A 2 2.17 -4.27 32.21
C ASP A 2 0.71 -3.94 31.86
N THR A 3 0.35 -2.65 31.80
CA THR A 3 -1.02 -2.24 31.43
C THR A 3 -1.39 -2.62 29.99
N VAL A 4 -0.42 -2.69 29.08
CA VAL A 4 -0.64 -3.12 27.69
C VAL A 4 -0.81 -4.63 27.64
N ALA A 5 0.06 -5.38 28.32
CA ALA A 5 -0.05 -6.83 28.41
C ALA A 5 -1.37 -7.28 29.04
N ASP A 6 -1.84 -6.61 30.10
CA ASP A 6 -3.14 -6.88 30.73
C ASP A 6 -4.31 -6.62 29.77
N ARG A 7 -4.22 -5.57 28.96
CA ARG A 7 -5.22 -5.29 27.92
C ARG A 7 -5.21 -6.36 26.83
N CYS A 8 -4.04 -6.81 26.39
CA CYS A 8 -3.90 -7.90 25.43
C CYS A 8 -4.51 -9.20 25.99
N LYS A 9 -4.20 -9.57 27.23
CA LYS A 9 -4.77 -10.75 27.90
C LYS A 9 -6.30 -10.65 28.05
N LYS A 10 -6.81 -9.47 28.38
CA LYS A 10 -8.25 -9.23 28.45
C LYS A 10 -8.93 -9.30 27.08
N ALA A 11 -8.27 -8.80 26.04
CA ALA A 11 -8.75 -8.84 24.66
C ALA A 11 -8.75 -10.27 24.07
N ALA A 12 -7.81 -11.12 24.49
CA ALA A 12 -7.76 -12.52 24.09
C ALA A 12 -9.09 -13.24 24.40
N GLY A 13 -9.66 -13.02 25.60
CA GLY A 13 -10.90 -13.66 26.01
C GLY A 13 -10.84 -15.18 25.84
N ASP A 14 -11.79 -15.75 25.11
CA ASP A 14 -11.88 -17.18 24.79
C ASP A 14 -11.29 -17.52 23.40
N SER A 15 -10.50 -16.63 22.80
CA SER A 15 -9.93 -16.84 21.44
C SER A 15 -8.82 -17.88 21.45
N ASP A 16 -8.79 -18.74 20.43
CA ASP A 16 -7.71 -19.74 20.25
C ASP A 16 -6.36 -19.10 19.91
N VAL A 17 -6.38 -17.95 19.22
CA VAL A 17 -5.19 -17.23 18.77
C VAL A 17 -5.37 -15.73 19.06
N LEU A 18 -4.34 -15.13 19.66
CA LEU A 18 -4.21 -13.67 19.80
C LEU A 18 -3.07 -13.18 18.92
N ILE A 19 -3.37 -12.30 17.97
CA ILE A 19 -2.37 -11.57 17.18
C ILE A 19 -2.20 -10.18 17.78
N VAL A 20 -0.96 -9.81 18.11
CA VAL A 20 -0.63 -8.49 18.64
C VAL A 20 0.32 -7.80 17.68
N GLU A 21 -0.11 -6.68 17.11
CA GLU A 21 0.74 -5.84 16.28
C GLU A 21 1.61 -4.93 17.17
N GLY A 22 2.93 -4.99 16.96
CA GLY A 22 3.88 -4.07 17.58
C GLY A 22 4.15 -2.87 16.67
N SER A 23 4.14 -1.66 17.24
CA SER A 23 4.52 -0.46 16.49
C SER A 23 6.04 -0.42 16.28
N ALA A 24 6.49 -0.03 15.08
CA ALA A 24 7.90 0.23 14.77
C ALA A 24 8.53 1.34 15.65
N GLY A 25 7.71 2.18 16.30
CA GLY A 25 8.16 3.19 17.25
C GLY A 25 8.46 2.65 18.67
N VAL A 26 8.12 1.39 18.95
CA VAL A 26 8.41 0.75 20.23
C VAL A 26 9.84 0.19 20.20
N GLY A 27 10.67 0.61 21.15
CA GLY A 27 12.04 0.10 21.29
C GLY A 27 12.07 -1.41 21.55
N ILE A 28 13.15 -2.06 21.14
CA ILE A 28 13.29 -3.52 21.18
C ILE A 28 13.16 -4.10 22.60
N GLU A 29 13.62 -3.38 23.63
CA GLU A 29 13.48 -3.78 25.04
C GLU A 29 12.02 -3.75 25.49
N ALA A 30 11.27 -2.74 25.07
CA ALA A 30 9.86 -2.61 25.42
C ALA A 30 9.01 -3.64 24.67
N ALA A 31 9.38 -3.98 23.43
CA ALA A 31 8.80 -5.11 22.72
C ALA A 31 9.09 -6.44 23.45
N ARG A 32 10.31 -6.62 23.96
CA ARG A 32 10.69 -7.80 24.76
C ARG A 32 9.83 -7.93 26.01
N GLU A 33 9.62 -6.87 26.79
CA GLU A 33 8.74 -6.91 27.97
C GLU A 33 7.33 -7.41 27.63
N LEU A 34 6.79 -6.97 26.50
CA LEU A 34 5.46 -7.40 26.04
C LEU A 34 5.47 -8.88 25.62
N VAL A 35 6.48 -9.31 24.88
CA VAL A 35 6.68 -10.71 24.47
C VAL A 35 6.82 -11.62 25.70
N ASP A 36 7.59 -11.19 26.71
CA ASP A 36 7.77 -11.89 27.98
C ASP A 36 6.45 -12.00 28.76
N ALA A 37 5.70 -10.91 28.84
CA ALA A 37 4.42 -10.89 29.57
C ALA A 37 3.31 -11.73 28.91
N LEU A 38 3.38 -11.90 27.58
CA LEU A 38 2.40 -12.65 26.79
C LEU A 38 2.84 -14.07 26.42
N ASP A 39 4.10 -14.44 26.68
CA ASP A 39 4.73 -15.67 26.18
C ASP A 39 4.56 -15.85 24.65
N ALA A 40 4.67 -14.75 23.91
CA ALA A 40 4.31 -14.69 22.50
C ALA A 40 5.44 -15.20 21.58
N GLY A 41 5.08 -15.83 20.47
CA GLY A 41 5.98 -15.98 19.32
C GLY A 41 6.12 -14.65 18.58
N VAL A 42 7.29 -14.38 18.01
CA VAL A 42 7.63 -13.13 17.32
C VAL A 42 7.84 -13.40 15.84
N VAL A 43 7.01 -12.74 15.02
CA VAL A 43 7.27 -12.57 13.59
C VAL A 43 7.78 -11.14 13.39
N GLY A 44 9.00 -11.01 12.92
CA GLY A 44 9.57 -9.73 12.56
C GLY A 44 9.09 -9.24 11.23
N VAL A 45 8.86 -7.93 11.10
CA VAL A 45 8.64 -7.29 9.82
C VAL A 45 9.68 -6.18 9.68
N THR A 46 10.49 -6.25 8.62
CA THR A 46 11.43 -5.18 8.27
C THR A 46 11.09 -4.64 6.89
N GLN A 47 10.96 -3.32 6.77
CA GLN A 47 10.92 -2.70 5.46
C GLN A 47 12.30 -2.81 4.80
N HIS A 48 12.33 -3.19 3.53
CA HIS A 48 13.53 -3.08 2.71
C HIS A 48 13.55 -1.73 2.01
N VAL A 49 14.70 -1.07 2.07
CA VAL A 49 15.00 0.15 1.32
C VAL A 49 16.41 0.03 0.77
N HIS A 50 16.72 0.79 -0.28
CA HIS A 50 18.08 0.76 -0.85
C HIS A 50 19.14 1.07 0.22
N GLY A 51 20.13 0.17 0.33
CA GLY A 51 21.21 0.29 1.32
C GLY A 51 20.82 -0.09 2.75
N LYS A 52 19.67 -0.74 2.97
CA LYS A 52 19.27 -1.26 4.29
C LYS A 52 20.30 -2.26 4.80
N ASP A 53 20.88 -1.96 5.97
CA ASP A 53 21.84 -2.83 6.65
C ASP A 53 21.14 -3.89 7.50
N ALA A 54 21.47 -5.16 7.28
CA ALA A 54 20.98 -6.30 8.06
C ALA A 54 21.39 -6.21 9.54
N ASN A 55 22.52 -5.54 9.84
CA ASN A 55 22.97 -5.35 11.23
C ASN A 55 21.98 -4.54 12.08
N SER A 56 21.06 -3.79 11.45
CA SER A 56 19.96 -3.14 12.20
C SER A 56 19.06 -4.13 12.93
N LEU A 57 19.11 -5.43 12.59
CA LEU A 57 18.36 -6.51 13.23
C LEU A 57 19.23 -7.41 14.12
N ALA A 58 20.54 -7.15 14.24
CA ALA A 58 21.48 -8.04 14.94
C ALA A 58 21.15 -8.29 16.42
N GLY A 59 20.46 -7.35 17.08
CA GLY A 59 20.02 -7.51 18.48
C GLY A 59 18.82 -8.45 18.67
N TRP A 60 18.12 -8.81 17.60
CA TRP A 60 16.85 -9.53 17.68
C TRP A 60 17.00 -10.97 18.19
N PRO A 61 17.96 -11.79 17.71
CA PRO A 61 18.18 -13.13 18.23
C PRO A 61 18.52 -13.13 19.73
N ALA A 62 19.35 -12.20 20.18
CA ALA A 62 19.71 -12.08 21.59
C ALA A 62 18.54 -11.61 22.47
N THR A 63 17.63 -10.80 21.91
CA THR A 63 16.48 -10.25 22.63
C THR A 63 15.35 -11.27 22.76
N PHE A 64 14.98 -11.89 21.64
CA PHE A 64 13.78 -12.72 21.54
C PHE A 64 14.08 -14.22 21.61
N GLY A 65 15.35 -14.63 21.42
CA GLY A 65 15.77 -16.02 21.54
C GLY A 65 14.98 -16.96 20.62
N ASP A 66 14.51 -18.07 21.20
CA ASP A 66 13.70 -19.08 20.53
C ASP A 66 12.27 -18.62 20.19
N ARG A 67 11.82 -17.50 20.74
CA ARG A 67 10.54 -16.90 20.38
C ARG A 67 10.58 -16.17 19.04
N LEU A 68 11.75 -15.84 18.51
CA LEU A 68 11.86 -15.29 17.15
C LEU A 68 11.67 -16.38 16.10
N ILE A 69 10.46 -16.44 15.52
CA ILE A 69 10.11 -17.42 14.49
C ILE A 69 10.86 -17.11 13.19
N GLY A 70 10.97 -15.83 12.85
CA GLY A 70 11.69 -15.32 11.69
C GLY A 70 11.24 -13.92 11.30
N VAL A 71 11.75 -13.43 10.17
CA VAL A 71 11.51 -12.08 9.66
C VAL A 71 10.90 -12.13 8.26
N VAL A 72 9.87 -11.33 8.03
CA VAL A 72 9.34 -10.97 6.72
C VAL A 72 10.00 -9.68 6.26
N VAL A 73 10.61 -9.71 5.08
CA VAL A 73 11.17 -8.53 4.41
C VAL A 73 10.08 -7.91 3.55
N ASN A 74 9.59 -6.73 3.91
CA ASN A 74 8.45 -6.09 3.26
C ASN A 74 8.89 -4.94 2.33
N GLY A 75 8.14 -4.73 1.25
CA GLY A 75 8.32 -3.57 0.36
C GLY A 75 9.58 -3.63 -0.50
N ARG A 76 9.99 -4.82 -0.95
CA ARG A 76 11.13 -4.94 -1.89
C ARG A 76 10.75 -4.31 -3.24
N THR A 77 11.49 -3.30 -3.67
CA THR A 77 11.31 -2.71 -5.00
C THR A 77 11.72 -3.68 -6.11
N GLU A 78 11.15 -3.53 -7.31
CA GLU A 78 11.34 -4.45 -8.44
C GLU A 78 12.82 -4.70 -8.77
N TYR A 79 13.64 -3.65 -8.78
CA TYR A 79 15.06 -3.71 -9.16
C TYR A 79 15.99 -4.28 -8.08
N GLN A 80 15.48 -4.55 -6.87
CA GLN A 80 16.28 -4.98 -5.73
C GLN A 80 16.27 -6.50 -5.49
N GLY A 81 15.59 -7.27 -6.35
CA GLY A 81 15.50 -8.73 -6.27
C GLY A 81 16.85 -9.40 -6.00
N THR A 82 17.84 -9.13 -6.85
CA THR A 82 19.17 -9.75 -6.74
C THR A 82 19.88 -9.36 -5.46
N ALA A 83 19.97 -8.06 -5.13
CA ALA A 83 20.67 -7.59 -3.95
C ALA A 83 20.07 -8.16 -2.65
N VAL A 84 18.74 -8.24 -2.57
CA VAL A 84 18.08 -8.86 -1.41
C VAL A 84 18.43 -10.34 -1.31
N ALA A 85 18.37 -11.07 -2.42
CA ALA A 85 18.62 -12.51 -2.45
C ALA A 85 20.09 -12.88 -2.19
N THR A 86 21.05 -12.09 -2.68
CA THR A 86 22.49 -12.44 -2.63
C THR A 86 23.26 -11.75 -1.50
N GLU A 87 22.72 -10.68 -0.93
CA GLU A 87 23.41 -9.90 0.12
C GLU A 87 22.59 -9.84 1.41
N PHE A 88 21.35 -9.34 1.32
CA PHE A 88 20.56 -9.05 2.53
C PHE A 88 20.11 -10.32 3.26
N ILE A 89 19.51 -11.29 2.56
CA ILE A 89 19.06 -12.56 3.17
C ILE A 89 20.25 -13.35 3.75
N PRO A 90 21.36 -13.58 3.02
CA PRO A 90 22.54 -14.27 3.60
C PRO A 90 23.13 -13.54 4.81
N ALA A 91 23.07 -12.20 4.85
CA ALA A 91 23.50 -11.43 6.01
C ALA A 91 22.57 -11.67 7.23
N LEU A 92 21.25 -11.75 7.04
CA LEU A 92 20.31 -12.12 8.11
C LEU A 92 20.58 -13.54 8.62
N GLU A 93 20.84 -14.50 7.74
CA GLU A 93 21.17 -15.88 8.13
C GLU A 93 22.45 -15.94 8.95
N THR A 94 23.46 -15.15 8.60
CA THR A 94 24.72 -15.04 9.37
C THR A 94 24.48 -14.48 10.78
N LEU A 95 23.47 -13.62 10.94
CA LEU A 95 23.03 -13.12 12.24
C LEU A 95 22.18 -14.14 13.02
N GLY A 96 21.87 -15.31 12.45
CA GLY A 96 20.98 -16.31 13.06
C GLY A 96 19.50 -15.97 12.93
N ILE A 97 19.13 -15.10 11.97
CA ILE A 97 17.76 -14.69 11.71
C ILE A 97 17.23 -15.47 10.51
N ARG A 98 16.18 -16.28 10.73
CA ARG A 98 15.45 -16.93 9.65
C ARG A 98 14.64 -15.89 8.86
N THR A 99 14.78 -15.90 7.54
CA THR A 99 13.87 -15.15 6.65
C THR A 99 12.67 -16.04 6.34
N LEU A 100 11.46 -15.57 6.64
CA LEU A 100 10.20 -16.26 6.32
C LEU A 100 9.77 -15.98 4.89
N GLY A 101 10.13 -14.83 4.34
CA GLY A 101 9.73 -14.42 3.00
C GLY A 101 10.11 -13.00 2.65
N VAL A 102 9.98 -12.68 1.37
CA VAL A 102 10.21 -11.32 0.84
C VAL A 102 9.00 -10.86 0.06
N VAL A 103 8.22 -9.96 0.65
CA VAL A 103 7.04 -9.37 0.01
C VAL A 103 7.48 -8.19 -0.85
N PRO A 104 7.18 -8.19 -2.16
CA PRO A 104 7.47 -7.05 -3.02
C PRO A 104 6.62 -5.83 -2.65
N GLU A 105 7.06 -4.64 -3.05
CA GLU A 105 6.12 -3.52 -3.13
C GLU A 105 5.02 -3.83 -4.14
N ASP A 106 3.79 -3.39 -3.86
CA ASP A 106 2.65 -3.64 -4.71
C ASP A 106 1.80 -2.38 -4.81
N ARG A 107 1.47 -1.98 -6.05
CA ARG A 107 0.83 -0.70 -6.31
C ARG A 107 -0.61 -0.65 -5.78
N LYS A 108 -1.33 -1.77 -5.82
CA LYS A 108 -2.70 -1.89 -5.31
C LYS A 108 -2.75 -1.70 -3.79
N LEU A 109 -1.73 -2.12 -3.06
CA LEU A 109 -1.71 -1.94 -1.59
C LEU A 109 -1.52 -0.48 -1.16
N VAL A 110 -0.89 0.34 -2.01
CA VAL A 110 -0.64 1.77 -1.77
C VAL A 110 -1.57 2.68 -2.60
N SER A 111 -2.65 2.13 -3.12
CA SER A 111 -3.62 2.86 -3.94
C SER A 111 -4.63 3.65 -3.10
N SER A 112 -5.42 4.53 -3.72
CA SER A 112 -6.52 5.24 -3.05
C SER A 112 -7.81 5.11 -3.85
N THR A 113 -8.95 5.13 -3.16
CA THR A 113 -10.24 5.21 -3.86
C THR A 113 -10.48 6.62 -4.40
N ILE A 114 -11.40 6.78 -5.34
CA ILE A 114 -11.79 8.10 -5.84
C ILE A 114 -12.34 8.96 -4.70
N ASP A 115 -13.13 8.40 -3.79
CA ASP A 115 -13.66 9.13 -2.62
C ASP A 115 -12.55 9.64 -1.70
N GLN A 116 -11.51 8.84 -1.45
CA GLN A 116 -10.36 9.28 -0.66
C GLN A 116 -9.61 10.42 -1.35
N ILE A 117 -9.56 10.40 -2.69
CA ILE A 117 -8.95 11.47 -3.48
C ILE A 117 -9.81 12.74 -3.42
N VAL A 118 -11.13 12.62 -3.56
CA VAL A 118 -12.09 13.73 -3.46
C VAL A 118 -12.02 14.38 -2.07
N GLU A 119 -12.02 13.58 -1.00
CA GLU A 119 -11.84 14.06 0.38
C GLU A 119 -10.49 14.80 0.54
N CYS A 120 -9.40 14.24 0.02
CA CYS A 120 -8.07 14.83 0.13
C CYS A 120 -7.93 16.16 -0.62
N LEU A 121 -8.61 16.31 -1.75
CA LEU A 121 -8.46 17.44 -2.65
C LEU A 121 -9.52 18.53 -2.44
N ASP A 122 -10.46 18.32 -1.52
CA ASP A 122 -11.70 19.12 -1.41
C ASP A 122 -12.40 19.23 -2.78
N GLY A 123 -12.42 18.09 -3.48
CA GLY A 123 -12.96 17.98 -4.83
C GLY A 123 -14.48 17.87 -4.83
N ARG A 124 -15.08 18.08 -6.00
CA ARG A 124 -16.49 17.79 -6.24
C ARG A 124 -16.66 16.86 -7.43
N TYR A 125 -17.53 15.88 -7.32
CA TYR A 125 -17.98 15.12 -8.47
C TYR A 125 -18.79 16.03 -9.41
N LEU A 126 -18.45 16.01 -10.69
CA LEU A 126 -19.33 16.48 -11.76
C LEU A 126 -20.25 15.33 -12.21
N GLN A 127 -19.72 14.10 -12.26
CA GLN A 127 -20.46 12.87 -12.55
C GLN A 127 -19.73 11.63 -12.00
N GLY A 128 -20.44 10.51 -11.88
CA GLY A 128 -19.87 9.21 -11.50
C GLY A 128 -19.53 9.08 -10.01
N GLU A 129 -20.33 9.70 -9.14
CA GLU A 129 -20.14 9.61 -7.67
C GLU A 129 -20.38 8.18 -7.16
N GLU A 130 -21.24 7.40 -7.84
CA GLU A 130 -21.52 6.00 -7.56
C GLU A 130 -20.30 5.08 -7.71
N ASP A 131 -19.26 5.50 -8.44
CA ASP A 131 -18.00 4.79 -8.65
C ASP A 131 -16.92 5.20 -7.64
N GLY A 132 -17.26 5.93 -6.58
CA GLY A 132 -16.34 6.50 -5.61
C GLY A 132 -15.37 5.50 -4.94
N ASP A 133 -15.77 4.23 -4.84
CA ASP A 133 -14.96 3.15 -4.24
C ASP A 133 -13.89 2.59 -5.21
N ARG A 134 -13.91 2.98 -6.50
CA ARG A 134 -12.95 2.47 -7.50
C ARG A 134 -11.52 2.82 -7.11
N ILE A 135 -10.63 1.84 -7.17
CA ILE A 135 -9.21 2.00 -6.84
C ILE A 135 -8.45 2.75 -7.95
N ILE A 136 -7.63 3.71 -7.54
CA ILE A 136 -6.65 4.41 -8.37
C ILE A 136 -5.24 3.99 -7.96
N GLU A 137 -4.58 3.23 -8.83
CA GLU A 137 -3.19 2.78 -8.69
C GLU A 137 -2.19 3.80 -9.24
N HIS A 138 -2.59 4.57 -10.25
CA HIS A 138 -1.70 5.44 -10.99
C HIS A 138 -2.26 6.86 -11.17
N PHE A 139 -1.38 7.86 -11.10
CA PHE A 139 -1.71 9.25 -11.43
C PHE A 139 -0.89 9.70 -12.63
N LEU A 140 -1.57 10.15 -13.69
CA LEU A 140 -0.92 10.68 -14.90
C LEU A 140 -1.31 12.14 -15.10
N VAL A 141 -0.36 12.98 -15.47
CA VAL A 141 -0.57 14.43 -15.60
C VAL A 141 -0.65 14.82 -17.07
N GLY A 142 -1.79 15.39 -17.46
CA GLY A 142 -2.08 15.92 -18.80
C GLY A 142 -1.48 17.31 -19.05
N GLY A 143 -0.16 17.47 -18.87
CA GLY A 143 0.55 18.74 -19.09
C GLY A 143 1.05 18.97 -20.52
N MET A 144 1.09 17.92 -21.34
CA MET A 144 1.69 17.95 -22.69
C MET A 144 0.67 18.36 -23.77
N GLY A 145 1.14 19.01 -24.82
CA GLY A 145 0.36 19.33 -26.02
C GLY A 145 0.22 18.14 -26.98
N LEU A 146 -0.83 18.20 -27.81
CA LEU A 146 -1.32 17.40 -28.95
C LEU A 146 -0.67 16.09 -29.47
N ASP A 147 0.57 15.69 -29.19
CA ASP A 147 1.13 14.50 -29.84
C ASP A 147 1.14 13.25 -28.95
N ARG A 148 0.20 12.34 -29.27
CA ARG A 148 0.06 10.95 -28.79
C ARG A 148 -0.38 10.79 -27.33
N GLY A 149 -1.37 11.59 -26.90
CA GLY A 149 -1.98 11.45 -25.58
C GLY A 149 -2.46 10.02 -25.27
N THR A 150 -3.05 9.31 -26.24
CA THR A 150 -3.48 7.91 -26.05
C THR A 150 -2.31 6.95 -25.79
N LEU A 151 -1.13 7.17 -26.39
CA LEU A 151 0.06 6.37 -26.07
C LEU A 151 0.54 6.67 -24.65
N TYR A 152 0.53 7.94 -24.26
CA TYR A 152 0.96 8.34 -22.91
C TYR A 152 -0.04 7.92 -21.83
N PHE A 153 -1.33 7.93 -22.08
CA PHE A 153 -2.33 7.49 -21.12
C PHE A 153 -2.47 5.96 -21.12
N GLY A 154 -2.20 5.31 -22.25
CA GLY A 154 -2.26 3.85 -22.39
C GLY A 154 -1.11 3.08 -21.75
N ILE A 155 -0.08 3.72 -21.20
CA ILE A 155 1.00 2.99 -20.49
C ILE A 155 0.57 2.45 -19.12
N ARG A 156 -0.56 2.91 -18.58
CA ARG A 156 -1.09 2.51 -17.27
C ARG A 156 -2.60 2.33 -17.33
N GLU A 157 -3.06 1.29 -16.66
CA GLU A 157 -4.47 1.04 -16.31
C GLU A 157 -4.73 1.59 -14.91
N ASP A 158 -5.97 1.46 -14.41
CA ASP A 158 -6.36 1.85 -13.04
C ASP A 158 -5.87 3.24 -12.62
N LYS A 159 -5.98 4.20 -13.54
CA LYS A 159 -5.37 5.53 -13.42
C LYS A 159 -6.39 6.64 -13.24
N ALA A 160 -6.00 7.65 -12.48
CA ALA A 160 -6.59 8.97 -12.54
C ALA A 160 -5.75 9.88 -13.43
N VAL A 161 -6.39 10.59 -14.36
CA VAL A 161 -5.73 11.59 -15.20
C VAL A 161 -6.02 12.99 -14.68
N ILE A 162 -4.96 13.70 -14.31
CA ILE A 162 -5.00 15.07 -13.77
C ILE A 162 -4.73 16.03 -14.91
N VAL A 163 -5.72 16.84 -15.26
CA VAL A 163 -5.68 17.72 -16.43
C VAL A 163 -6.47 18.99 -16.16
N ARG A 164 -6.19 20.07 -16.86
CA ARG A 164 -7.01 21.29 -16.75
C ARG A 164 -8.38 21.07 -17.38
N GLY A 165 -9.42 21.70 -16.83
CA GLY A 165 -10.78 21.61 -17.37
C GLY A 165 -10.94 22.18 -18.80
N ASP A 166 -10.10 23.13 -19.20
CA ASP A 166 -10.14 23.77 -20.53
C ASP A 166 -9.31 23.05 -21.61
N ARG A 167 -8.91 21.78 -21.38
CA ARG A 167 -8.11 20.97 -22.31
C ARG A 167 -8.86 19.75 -22.85
N PRO A 168 -9.92 19.95 -23.65
CA PRO A 168 -10.72 18.85 -24.19
C PRO A 168 -9.91 17.89 -25.07
N ASP A 169 -8.87 18.38 -25.74
CA ASP A 169 -7.95 17.56 -26.54
C ASP A 169 -7.23 16.49 -25.70
N VAL A 170 -6.81 16.84 -24.48
CA VAL A 170 -6.11 15.93 -23.57
C VAL A 170 -7.09 15.03 -22.84
N GLN A 171 -8.24 15.57 -22.43
CA GLN A 171 -9.31 14.82 -21.78
C GLN A 171 -9.82 13.70 -22.68
N MET A 172 -10.11 13.99 -23.96
CA MET A 172 -10.50 12.95 -24.94
C MET A 172 -9.44 11.88 -25.11
N ALA A 173 -8.16 12.26 -25.16
CA ALA A 173 -7.08 11.29 -25.30
C ALA A 173 -6.97 10.36 -24.08
N ALA A 174 -7.33 10.83 -22.89
CA ALA A 174 -7.40 10.01 -21.68
C ALA A 174 -8.61 9.08 -21.70
N LEU A 175 -9.79 9.58 -22.09
CA LEU A 175 -11.03 8.81 -22.17
C LEU A 175 -10.93 7.64 -23.17
N HIS A 176 -10.19 7.79 -24.27
CA HIS A 176 -9.91 6.70 -25.20
C HIS A 176 -8.88 5.64 -24.70
N THR A 177 -8.63 5.59 -23.39
CA THR A 177 -7.73 4.61 -22.76
C THR A 177 -8.34 4.15 -21.43
N PRO A 178 -7.93 3.00 -20.85
CA PRO A 178 -8.45 2.53 -19.55
C PRO A 178 -8.18 3.53 -18.43
N THR A 179 -9.11 4.45 -18.19
CA THR A 179 -9.00 5.57 -17.25
C THR A 179 -10.09 5.41 -16.21
N SER A 180 -9.70 5.38 -14.94
CA SER A 180 -10.62 5.16 -13.83
C SER A 180 -11.22 6.44 -13.30
N CYS A 181 -10.59 7.60 -13.53
CA CYS A 181 -11.11 8.92 -13.13
C CYS A 181 -10.42 10.05 -13.92
N LEU A 182 -11.17 11.10 -14.25
CA LEU A 182 -10.64 12.40 -14.65
C LEU A 182 -10.68 13.38 -13.46
N ILE A 183 -9.55 14.02 -13.18
CA ILE A 183 -9.44 15.08 -12.16
C ILE A 183 -9.12 16.39 -12.88
N LEU A 184 -10.08 17.31 -12.89
CA LEU A 184 -10.05 18.57 -13.61
C LEU A 184 -9.64 19.72 -12.69
N THR A 185 -8.50 20.35 -12.99
CA THR A 185 -7.88 21.38 -12.14
C THR A 185 -8.37 22.80 -12.48
N ASN A 186 -8.11 23.74 -11.56
CA ASN A 186 -8.48 25.16 -11.62
C ASN A 186 -9.99 25.44 -11.61
N GLY A 187 -10.80 24.56 -10.99
CA GLY A 187 -12.25 24.76 -10.83
C GLY A 187 -13.02 24.85 -12.15
N THR A 188 -12.40 24.47 -13.27
CA THR A 188 -12.95 24.66 -14.61
C THR A 188 -13.71 23.40 -15.03
N GLU A 189 -14.98 23.58 -15.36
CA GLU A 189 -15.79 22.52 -15.96
C GLU A 189 -15.36 22.25 -17.40
N PRO A 190 -15.39 20.98 -17.85
CA PRO A 190 -15.06 20.63 -19.21
C PRO A 190 -16.22 21.01 -20.15
N VAL A 191 -15.96 20.98 -21.46
CA VAL A 191 -17.04 21.18 -22.45
C VAL A 191 -18.01 19.99 -22.45
N GLU A 192 -19.27 20.22 -22.81
CA GLU A 192 -20.35 19.22 -22.76
C GLU A 192 -20.02 17.90 -23.48
N TYR A 193 -19.29 17.98 -24.60
CA TYR A 193 -18.84 16.79 -25.33
C TYR A 193 -17.96 15.85 -24.49
N ILE A 194 -17.12 16.40 -23.59
CA ILE A 194 -16.28 15.60 -22.70
C ILE A 194 -17.12 14.93 -21.62
N VAL A 195 -18.12 15.63 -21.09
CA VAL A 195 -19.05 15.07 -20.09
C VAL A 195 -19.75 13.86 -20.70
N HIS A 196 -20.28 14.02 -21.92
CA HIS A 196 -20.95 12.93 -22.63
C HIS A 196 -20.02 11.74 -22.91
N GLU A 197 -18.80 12.01 -23.39
CA GLU A 197 -17.84 10.93 -23.65
C GLU A 197 -17.45 10.19 -22.37
N ALA A 198 -17.24 10.91 -21.27
CA ALA A 198 -16.90 10.30 -19.99
C ALA A 198 -18.07 9.47 -19.41
N GLU A 199 -19.32 9.87 -19.67
CA GLU A 199 -20.50 9.07 -19.33
C GLU A 199 -20.54 7.75 -20.14
N LEU A 200 -20.24 7.80 -21.44
CA LEU A 200 -20.19 6.61 -22.30
C LEU A 200 -19.09 5.63 -21.89
N GLU A 201 -17.94 6.14 -21.46
CA GLU A 201 -16.79 5.35 -21.02
C GLU A 201 -16.84 4.99 -19.53
N GLU A 202 -17.91 5.34 -18.81
CA GLU A 202 -18.08 5.08 -17.36
C GLU A 202 -16.89 5.61 -16.53
N VAL A 203 -16.45 6.83 -16.86
CA VAL A 203 -15.35 7.54 -16.21
C VAL A 203 -15.88 8.69 -15.35
N PRO A 204 -15.74 8.62 -14.01
CA PRO A 204 -16.05 9.72 -13.12
C PRO A 204 -15.22 10.96 -13.42
N ILE A 205 -15.85 12.12 -13.30
CA ILE A 205 -15.19 13.42 -13.41
C ILE A 205 -15.23 14.12 -12.06
N VAL A 206 -14.06 14.43 -11.53
CA VAL A 206 -13.87 15.22 -10.31
C VAL A 206 -13.30 16.58 -10.69
N ILE A 207 -13.80 17.66 -10.09
CA ILE A 207 -13.29 19.01 -10.26
C ILE A 207 -12.63 19.45 -8.96
N VAL A 208 -11.46 20.05 -9.08
CA VAL A 208 -10.69 20.59 -7.95
C VAL A 208 -10.28 22.03 -8.24
N ASP A 209 -10.32 22.89 -7.23
CA ASP A 209 -10.03 24.33 -7.38
C ASP A 209 -8.52 24.61 -7.52
N THR A 210 -7.67 23.70 -7.03
CA THR A 210 -6.21 23.84 -7.07
C THR A 210 -5.66 23.71 -8.50
N ASP A 211 -4.51 24.34 -8.75
CA ASP A 211 -3.76 24.11 -9.97
C ASP A 211 -3.15 22.68 -10.01
N THR A 212 -2.62 22.27 -11.16
CA THR A 212 -2.04 20.94 -11.34
C THR A 212 -0.88 20.64 -10.40
N LEU A 213 -0.04 21.63 -10.07
CA LEU A 213 1.12 21.42 -9.21
C LEU A 213 0.68 21.21 -7.76
N ASP A 214 -0.23 22.03 -7.27
CA ASP A 214 -0.73 21.94 -5.90
C ASP A 214 -1.62 20.71 -5.69
N THR A 215 -2.41 20.33 -6.72
CA THR A 215 -3.15 19.05 -6.73
C THR A 215 -2.19 17.87 -6.57
N MET A 216 -1.09 17.84 -7.34
CA MET A 216 -0.09 16.77 -7.24
C MET A 216 0.63 16.73 -5.88
N LYS A 217 0.88 17.89 -5.26
CA LYS A 217 1.46 17.95 -3.91
C LYS A 217 0.51 17.36 -2.86
N ALA A 218 -0.79 17.69 -2.93
CA ALA A 218 -1.79 17.16 -2.03
C ALA A 218 -1.93 15.63 -2.18
N LEU A 219 -2.00 15.13 -3.42
CA LEU A 219 -2.04 13.69 -3.69
C LEU A 219 -0.81 12.93 -3.19
N ARG A 220 0.36 13.57 -3.18
CA ARG A 220 1.55 12.96 -2.58
C ARG A 220 1.38 12.71 -1.08
N MET A 221 0.73 13.63 -0.37
CA MET A 221 0.46 13.47 1.07
C MET A 221 -0.54 12.34 1.34
N LEU A 222 -1.49 12.11 0.41
CA LEU A 222 -2.40 10.97 0.45
C LEU A 222 -1.66 9.64 0.31
N GLN A 223 -0.66 9.58 -0.59
CA GLN A 223 0.18 8.40 -0.78
C GLN A 223 1.02 8.04 0.47
N ASP A 224 1.39 9.03 1.29
CA ASP A 224 2.10 8.80 2.55
C ASP A 224 1.17 8.25 3.66
N ASN A 225 -0.15 8.40 3.51
CA ASN A 225 -1.16 8.05 4.51
C ASN A 225 -2.26 7.15 3.94
N VAL A 226 -1.88 6.21 3.06
CA VAL A 226 -2.83 5.30 2.42
C VAL A 226 -3.55 4.45 3.44
N ARG A 227 -4.88 4.38 3.33
CA ARG A 227 -5.71 3.51 4.15
C ARG A 227 -5.73 2.09 3.54
N PHE A 228 -5.66 1.09 4.41
CA PHE A 228 -5.84 -0.33 4.04
C PHE A 228 -7.27 -0.75 4.40
N ASP A 229 -8.23 -0.28 3.62
CA ASP A 229 -9.67 -0.33 3.93
C ASP A 229 -10.54 -0.82 2.76
N HIS A 230 -9.95 -1.51 1.78
CA HIS A 230 -10.65 -1.99 0.58
C HIS A 230 -10.51 -3.52 0.40
N PRO A 231 -11.58 -4.24 0.03
CA PRO A 231 -11.55 -5.70 -0.15
C PRO A 231 -10.48 -6.19 -1.13
N ASP A 232 -10.31 -5.54 -2.28
CA ASP A 232 -9.26 -5.88 -3.25
C ASP A 232 -7.84 -5.81 -2.66
N LYS A 233 -7.59 -4.89 -1.71
CA LYS A 233 -6.29 -4.80 -1.03
C LYS A 233 -6.09 -6.00 -0.11
N VAL A 234 -7.15 -6.44 0.57
CA VAL A 234 -7.12 -7.65 1.43
C VAL A 234 -6.85 -8.89 0.58
N GLU A 235 -7.55 -9.04 -0.55
CA GLU A 235 -7.33 -10.16 -1.47
C GLU A 235 -5.90 -10.16 -2.01
N ARG A 236 -5.43 -9.00 -2.49
CA ARG A 236 -4.07 -8.85 -3.03
C ARG A 236 -3.00 -9.12 -1.99
N PHE A 237 -3.16 -8.61 -0.78
CA PHE A 237 -2.24 -8.87 0.32
C PHE A 237 -2.20 -10.36 0.67
N GLY A 238 -3.36 -11.02 0.72
CA GLY A 238 -3.45 -12.46 0.94
C GLY A 238 -2.73 -13.27 -0.15
N ALA A 239 -2.87 -12.89 -1.41
CA ALA A 239 -2.15 -13.52 -2.52
C ALA A 239 -0.62 -13.36 -2.37
N LEU A 240 -0.16 -12.13 -2.11
CA LEU A 240 1.25 -11.83 -1.90
C LEU A 240 1.86 -12.64 -0.75
N LEU A 241 1.14 -12.77 0.37
CA LEU A 241 1.61 -13.58 1.49
C LEU A 241 1.74 -15.07 1.11
N ARG A 242 0.74 -15.65 0.44
CA ARG A 242 0.79 -17.06 0.02
C ARG A 242 1.91 -17.34 -0.98
N GLU A 243 2.19 -16.39 -1.86
CA GLU A 243 3.21 -16.52 -2.90
C GLU A 243 4.64 -16.33 -2.37
N ASN A 244 4.82 -15.48 -1.36
CA ASN A 244 6.14 -14.98 -0.99
C ASN A 244 6.58 -15.28 0.45
N VAL A 245 5.71 -15.82 1.32
CA VAL A 245 6.00 -16.04 2.74
C VAL A 245 5.68 -17.47 3.16
N ASP A 246 6.68 -18.14 3.74
CA ASP A 246 6.52 -19.42 4.43
C ASP A 246 5.89 -19.19 5.83
N LEU A 247 4.58 -19.40 5.91
CA LEU A 247 3.81 -19.31 7.15
C LEU A 247 3.81 -20.62 7.95
N GLY A 248 4.39 -21.70 7.45
CA GLY A 248 4.46 -23.00 8.14
C GLY A 248 5.01 -22.89 9.56
N PRO A 249 6.19 -22.27 9.77
CA PRO A 249 6.75 -22.07 11.10
C PRO A 249 5.86 -21.25 12.05
N VAL A 250 5.07 -20.32 11.51
CA VAL A 250 4.15 -19.49 12.30
C VAL A 250 2.96 -20.33 12.77
N PHE A 251 2.35 -21.11 11.87
CA PHE A 251 1.24 -21.99 12.21
C PHE A 251 1.65 -23.10 13.17
N GLU A 252 2.84 -23.69 12.99
CA GLU A 252 3.41 -24.65 13.93
C GLU A 252 3.56 -24.06 15.34
N ARG A 253 4.06 -22.82 15.44
CA ARG A 253 4.20 -22.13 16.73
C ARG A 253 2.86 -21.81 17.38
N LEU A 254 1.85 -21.49 16.58
CA LEU A 254 0.49 -21.21 17.05
C LEU A 254 -0.32 -22.48 17.35
N GLY A 255 0.16 -23.67 16.96
CA GLY A 255 -0.55 -24.93 17.17
C GLY A 255 -1.82 -25.08 16.33
N VAL A 256 -1.99 -24.28 15.27
CA VAL A 256 -3.11 -24.36 14.34
C VAL A 256 -2.70 -25.17 13.11
N GLY A 257 -3.53 -26.16 12.75
CA GLY A 257 -3.30 -26.97 11.55
C GLY A 257 -3.47 -26.12 10.29
N VAL A 258 -2.53 -26.25 9.36
CA VAL A 258 -2.64 -25.61 8.04
C VAL A 258 -3.72 -26.35 7.25
N ALA A 259 -4.85 -25.70 6.99
CA ALA A 259 -5.80 -26.22 6.00
C ALA A 259 -5.10 -26.15 4.63
N ALA A 260 -4.92 -27.33 4.01
CA ALA A 260 -4.29 -27.50 2.71
C ALA A 260 -5.05 -26.77 1.59
#